data_AF-A0A2E7J4W4-F1
#
_entry.id   AF-A0A2E7J4W4-F1
#
_cell.length_a   1.000
_cell.length_b   1.000
_cell.length_c   1.000
_cell.angle_alpha   90.00
_cell.angle_beta   90.00
_cell.angle_gamma   90.00
#
_symmetry.space_group_name_H-M   'P 1'
#
loop_
_entity.id
_entity.type
_entity.pdbx_description
1 polymer ?
#
loop_
_entity_poly.entity_id
_entity_poly.type
_entity_poly.pdbx_seq_one_letter_code
_entity_poly.pdbx_strand_id
1 'polypeptide(L)' 'LSPGDKWCVCAQTWLDAAEEGVACPVVLHSTHEETLQVVPLDLLREHCHQPM' A
#
# COMPACT_ATOMS: atom_id res chain seq x y z
N LEU A 1 11.14 -7.64 -11.91
CA LEU A 1 9.75 -7.66 -11.42
C LEU A 1 8.84 -7.67 -12.63
N SER A 2 7.98 -8.68 -12.73
CA SER A 2 6.96 -8.73 -13.78
C SER A 2 5.72 -7.97 -13.32
N PRO A 3 4.98 -7.31 -14.24
CA PRO A 3 3.69 -6.72 -13.89
C PRO A 3 2.75 -7.83 -13.40
N GLY A 4 2.39 -7.79 -12.11
CA GLY A 4 1.55 -8.80 -11.46
C GLY A 4 2.13 -9.38 -10.16
N ASP A 5 3.42 -9.18 -9.89
CA ASP A 5 4.03 -9.62 -8.62
C ASP A 5 3.62 -8.71 -7.46
N LYS A 6 3.18 -9.33 -6.36
CA LYS A 6 2.96 -8.66 -5.08
C LYS A 6 4.31 -8.51 -4.39
N TRP A 7 4.70 -7.28 -4.10
CA TRP A 7 5.98 -6.97 -3.45
C TRP A 7 5.76 -6.06 -2.24
N CYS A 8 6.51 -6.31 -1.17
CA CYS A 8 6.50 -5.48 0.03
C CYS A 8 7.38 -4.25 -0.18
N VAL A 9 6.77 -3.07 -0.33
CA VAL A 9 7.49 -1.79 -0.36
C VAL A 9 7.56 -1.16 1.04
N CYS A 10 8.53 -0.28 1.27
CA CYS A 10 8.62 0.48 2.51
C CYS A 10 7.41 1.42 2.64
N ALA A 11 6.79 1.44 3.82
CA ALA A 11 5.60 2.26 4.10
C ALA A 11 5.83 3.75 3.81
N GLN A 12 7.02 4.29 4.12
CA GLN A 12 7.35 5.69 3.82
C GLN A 12 7.41 5.98 2.32
N THR A 13 8.06 5.12 1.53
CA THR A 13 8.14 5.29 0.08
C THR A 13 6.78 5.14 -0.59
N TRP A 14 5.95 4.24 -0.06
CA TRP A 14 4.58 4.10 -0.54
C TRP A 14 3.73 5.34 -0.21
N LEU A 15 3.91 5.93 0.98
CA LEU A 15 3.23 7.16 1.36
C LEU A 15 3.58 8.31 0.42
N ASP A 16 4.86 8.51 0.13
CA ASP A 16 5.34 9.53 -0.81
C ASP A 16 4.70 9.34 -2.20
N ALA A 17 4.67 8.10 -2.69
CA ALA A 17 3.97 7.77 -3.93
C ALA A 17 2.45 8.01 -3.85
N ALA A 18 1.82 7.82 -2.69
CA ALA A 18 0.40 8.10 -2.48
C ALA A 18 0.10 9.60 -2.47
N GLU A 19 0.98 10.40 -1.86
CA GLU A 19 0.90 11.87 -1.91
C GLU A 19 1.06 12.41 -3.33
N GLU A 20 1.94 11.79 -4.13
CA GLU A 20 2.12 12.09 -5.56
C GLU A 20 1.01 11.51 -6.46
N GLY A 21 0.05 10.75 -5.90
CA GLY A 21 -1.06 10.16 -6.64
C GLY A 21 -0.68 9.01 -7.58
N VAL A 22 0.49 8.41 -7.37
CA VAL A 22 1.03 7.28 -8.15
C VAL A 22 1.19 6.00 -7.32
N ALA A 23 0.58 5.95 -6.13
CA ALA A 23 0.63 4.78 -5.26
C ALA A 23 0.07 3.53 -5.93
N CYS A 24 0.75 2.43 -5.72
CA CYS A 24 0.27 1.12 -6.15
C CYS A 24 -0.84 0.61 -5.21
N PRO A 25 -1.79 -0.19 -5.74
CA PRO A 25 -2.80 -0.82 -4.92
C PRO A 25 -2.20 -1.72 -3.84
N VAL A 26 -2.71 -1.60 -2.62
CA VAL A 26 -2.24 -2.37 -1.46
C VAL A 26 -3.21 -3.49 -1.10
N VAL A 27 -2.66 -4.61 -0.65
CA VAL A 27 -3.46 -5.75 -0.17
C VAL A 27 -3.41 -5.73 1.36
N LEU A 28 -4.46 -5.22 2.01
CA LEU A 28 -4.53 -5.10 3.47
C LEU A 28 -4.23 -6.42 4.21
N HIS A 29 -4.61 -7.57 3.63
CA HIS A 29 -4.34 -8.89 4.21
C HIS A 29 -2.83 -9.23 4.26
N SER A 30 -2.02 -8.63 3.36
CA SER A 30 -0.57 -8.81 3.30
C SER A 30 0.21 -7.61 3.86
N THR A 31 -0.47 -6.59 4.37
CA THR A 31 0.16 -5.41 4.96
C THR A 31 0.35 -5.61 6.47
N HIS A 32 1.56 -5.38 6.96
CA HIS A 32 1.85 -5.46 8.40
C HIS A 32 1.18 -4.32 9.16
N GLU A 33 0.76 -4.57 10.40
CA GLU A 33 0.12 -3.58 11.28
C GLU A 33 1.02 -2.36 11.55
N GLU A 34 2.35 -2.53 11.56
CA GLU A 34 3.31 -1.41 11.69
C GLU A 34 3.16 -0.36 10.59
N THR A 35 2.62 -0.74 9.43
CA THR A 35 2.34 0.20 8.34
C THR A 35 1.36 1.28 8.80
N LEU A 36 0.46 0.95 9.74
CA LEU A 36 -0.51 1.90 10.32
C LEU A 36 0.15 3.02 11.13
N GLN A 37 1.40 2.85 11.56
CA GLN A 37 2.15 3.90 12.25
C GLN A 37 2.71 4.95 11.29
N VAL A 38 2.89 4.58 10.02
CA VAL A 38 3.45 5.46 8.97
C VAL A 38 2.35 5.99 8.08
N VAL A 39 1.43 5.11 7.68
CA VAL A 39 0.36 5.37 6.73
C VAL A 39 -0.98 5.14 7.42
N PRO A 40 -1.91 6.10 7.44
CA PRO A 40 -3.20 5.92 8.09
C PRO A 40 -4.03 4.83 7.39
N LEU A 41 -4.80 4.08 8.18
CA LEU A 41 -5.67 3.00 7.67
C LEU A 41 -6.63 3.48 6.59
N ASP A 42 -7.12 4.72 6.71
CA ASP A 42 -8.06 5.32 5.77
C ASP A 42 -7.48 5.38 4.35
N LEU A 43 -6.22 5.84 4.22
CA LEU A 43 -5.50 5.92 2.96
C LEU A 43 -5.22 4.52 2.37
N LEU A 44 -4.87 3.56 3.23
CA LEU A 44 -4.67 2.18 2.82
C LEU A 44 -5.97 1.53 2.35
N ARG A 45 -7.13 1.89 2.94
CA ARG A 45 -8.45 1.40 2.51
C ARG A 45 -8.85 1.98 1.16
N GLU A 46 -8.56 3.27 0.93
CA GLU A 46 -8.82 3.91 -0.37
C GLU A 46 -8.02 3.24 -1.50
N HIS A 47 -6.77 2.86 -1.22
CA HIS A 47 -5.90 2.16 -2.17
C HIS A 47 -5.99 0.63 -2.05
N CYS A 48 -6.93 0.09 -1.26
CA CYS A 48 -7.00 -1.34 -1.03
C CYS A 48 -7.53 -2.05 -2.27
N HIS A 49 -6.69 -2.88 -2.89
CA HIS A 49 -7.15 -3.86 -3.85
C HIS A 49 -7.48 -5.14 -3.11
N GLN A 50 -8.77 -5.36 -2.86
CA GLN A 50 -9.27 -6.69 -2.52
C GLN A 50 -9.45 -7.48 -3.81
N PRO A 51 -8.64 -8.52 -4.10
CA PRO A 51 -9.05 -9.52 -5.05
C PRO A 51 -10.19 -10.31 -4.39
N MET A 52 -11.40 -10.09 -4.91
CA MET A 52 -12.59 -10.88 -4.62
C MET A 52 -12.52 -12.27 -5.28
#